data_AF-A0A814LDD3-F1
#
_entry.id   AF-A0A814LDD3-F1
#
_cell.length_a   1.000
_cell.length_b   1.000
_cell.length_c   1.000
_cell.angle_alpha   90.00
_cell.angle_beta   90.00
_cell.angle_gamma   90.00
#
_symmetry.space_group_name_H-M   'P 1'
#
loop_
_entity.id
_entity.type
_entity.pdbx_description
1 polymer ?
#
loop_
_entity_poly.entity_id
_entity_poly.type
_entity_poly.pdbx_seq_one_letter_code
_entity_poly.pdbx_strand_id
1 'polypeptide(L)'
;MIEFGANIGQFSETVLSTPHNIPFVVYSLEPVTALFNVLTNRTVMFEKQKGDKHFQYNIAISNHNGKAPIYSVKDTLTEGASLGKEPKFNFVKVGDVLVTTLPDFINEYHIKTPVSFIKIDVEGFEPEVIMGMNLKTNKDRFPLFCFETGGTWRDGRSVLAKTFTLKSFVAMLDGQGYDSFFIGYPYLLPINGGYWDDSFDDFTRASNILAALRHSNPWKSLFMKLRNVSLNSCRWQ
;
A
#
# COMPACT_ATOMS: atom_id res chain seq x y z
N MET A 1 6.98 -6.00 -8.50
CA MET A 1 5.90 -5.44 -7.67
C MET A 1 6.02 -6.03 -6.29
N ILE A 2 5.71 -5.26 -5.25
CA ILE A 2 5.53 -5.78 -3.89
C ILE A 2 4.11 -5.39 -3.43
N GLU A 3 3.40 -6.27 -2.75
CA GLU A 3 2.13 -5.96 -2.11
C GLU A 3 2.18 -6.29 -0.62
N PHE A 4 1.67 -5.40 0.21
CA PHE A 4 1.51 -5.57 1.65
C PHE A 4 0.03 -5.71 1.98
N GLY A 5 -0.28 -6.68 2.86
CA GLY A 5 -1.66 -7.13 3.10
C GLY A 5 -2.20 -7.85 1.87
N ALA A 6 -1.44 -8.83 1.38
CA ALA A 6 -1.81 -9.61 0.20
C ALA A 6 -3.09 -10.42 0.40
N ASN A 7 -3.54 -10.61 1.65
CA ASN A 7 -4.71 -11.38 2.01
C ASN A 7 -4.63 -12.78 1.38
N ILE A 8 -5.60 -13.19 0.57
CA ILE A 8 -5.62 -14.47 -0.14
C ILE A 8 -5.16 -14.35 -1.60
N GLY A 9 -4.59 -13.22 -2.00
CA GLY A 9 -3.86 -13.04 -3.26
C GLY A 9 -4.68 -12.54 -4.45
N GLN A 10 -5.87 -11.96 -4.23
CA GLN A 10 -6.75 -11.50 -5.31
C GLN A 10 -6.06 -10.50 -6.26
N PHE A 11 -5.28 -9.56 -5.72
CA PHE A 11 -4.58 -8.56 -6.51
C PHE A 11 -3.44 -9.17 -7.33
N SER A 12 -2.60 -10.01 -6.70
CA SER A 12 -1.57 -10.80 -7.40
C SER A 12 -2.14 -11.66 -8.52
N GLU A 13 -3.25 -12.35 -8.28
CA GLU A 13 -3.94 -13.17 -9.28
C GLU A 13 -4.34 -12.34 -10.49
N THR A 14 -4.94 -11.18 -10.27
CA THR A 14 -5.33 -10.23 -11.33
C THR A 14 -4.12 -9.75 -12.12
N VAL A 15 -3.05 -9.33 -11.44
CA VAL A 15 -1.84 -8.80 -12.11
C VAL A 15 -1.15 -9.88 -12.95
N LEU A 16 -1.03 -11.10 -12.42
CA LEU A 16 -0.34 -12.20 -13.10
C LEU A 16 -1.14 -12.76 -14.28
N SER A 17 -2.47 -12.81 -14.16
CA SER A 17 -3.37 -13.27 -15.23
C SER A 17 -3.57 -12.24 -16.35
N THR A 18 -3.31 -10.96 -16.09
CA THR A 18 -3.46 -9.89 -17.10
C THR A 18 -2.37 -10.01 -18.18
N PRO A 19 -2.74 -10.14 -19.48
CA PRO A 19 -1.78 -10.25 -20.58
C PRO A 19 -0.73 -9.13 -20.58
N HIS A 20 0.55 -9.51 -20.70
CA HIS A 20 1.65 -8.54 -20.69
C HIS A 20 2.87 -9.05 -21.47
N ASN A 21 3.71 -8.13 -21.93
CA ASN A 21 4.85 -8.46 -22.80
C ASN A 21 6.20 -8.54 -22.05
N ILE A 22 6.20 -8.40 -20.73
CA ILE A 22 7.41 -8.41 -19.90
C ILE A 22 7.21 -9.30 -18.67
N PRO A 23 8.18 -10.14 -18.27
CA PRO A 23 8.04 -10.96 -17.07
C PRO A 23 7.81 -10.12 -15.80
N PHE A 24 6.85 -10.52 -14.98
CA PHE A 24 6.58 -9.92 -13.67
C PHE A 24 7.22 -10.70 -12.53
N VAL A 25 7.74 -9.97 -11.56
CA VAL A 25 8.12 -10.54 -10.27
C VAL A 25 7.25 -9.90 -9.21
N VAL A 26 6.49 -10.73 -8.49
CA VAL A 26 5.57 -10.32 -7.44
C VAL A 26 6.03 -10.88 -6.10
N TYR A 27 6.09 -10.00 -5.09
CA TYR A 27 6.33 -10.36 -3.69
C TYR A 27 5.07 -10.02 -2.90
N SER A 28 4.41 -11.03 -2.34
CA SER A 28 3.17 -10.89 -1.57
C SER A 28 3.44 -11.13 -0.09
N LEU A 29 3.17 -10.11 0.73
CA LEU A 29 3.39 -10.16 2.17
C LEU A 29 2.03 -10.19 2.87
N GLU A 30 1.77 -11.26 3.60
CA GLU A 30 0.54 -11.45 4.39
C GLU A 30 0.91 -11.91 5.81
N PRO A 31 0.75 -11.07 6.85
CA PRO A 31 1.16 -11.43 8.21
C PRO A 31 0.25 -12.45 8.90
N VAL A 32 -1.03 -12.55 8.53
CA VAL A 32 -1.97 -13.45 9.18
C VAL A 32 -1.76 -14.87 8.67
N THR A 33 -1.22 -15.75 9.52
CA THR A 33 -0.84 -17.13 9.13
C THR A 33 -1.96 -17.90 8.43
N ALA A 34 -3.21 -17.75 8.86
CA ALA A 34 -4.34 -18.41 8.21
C ALA A 34 -4.59 -17.91 6.78
N LEU A 35 -4.55 -16.59 6.55
CA LEU A 35 -4.68 -16.00 5.21
C LEU A 35 -3.45 -16.34 4.36
N PHE A 36 -2.26 -16.28 4.94
CA PHE A 36 -1.01 -16.67 4.27
C PHE A 36 -1.03 -18.13 3.77
N ASN A 37 -1.59 -19.05 4.55
CA ASN A 37 -1.75 -20.44 4.13
C ASN A 37 -2.70 -20.56 2.94
N VAL A 38 -3.81 -19.80 2.95
CA VAL A 38 -4.75 -19.74 1.81
C VAL A 38 -4.08 -19.13 0.58
N LEU A 39 -3.37 -18.01 0.73
CA LEU A 39 -2.56 -17.39 -0.31
C LEU A 39 -1.62 -18.42 -0.93
N THR A 40 -0.77 -19.06 -0.13
CA THR A 40 0.21 -20.05 -0.60
C THR A 40 -0.47 -21.17 -1.38
N ASN A 41 -1.57 -21.72 -0.86
CA ASN A 41 -2.32 -22.77 -1.54
C ASN A 41 -2.97 -22.31 -2.85
N ARG A 42 -3.47 -21.08 -2.92
CA ARG A 42 -4.09 -20.53 -4.14
C ARG A 42 -3.07 -20.22 -5.22
N THR A 43 -1.88 -19.78 -4.86
CA THR A 43 -0.85 -19.31 -5.82
C THR A 43 -0.35 -20.39 -6.77
N VAL A 44 -0.57 -21.67 -6.45
CA VAL A 44 -0.26 -22.80 -7.34
C VAL A 44 -1.21 -22.86 -8.55
N MET A 45 -2.41 -22.27 -8.41
CA MET A 45 -3.47 -22.27 -9.43
C MET A 45 -3.49 -20.98 -10.26
N PHE A 46 -2.66 -19.99 -9.94
CA PHE A 46 -2.64 -18.73 -10.67
C PHE A 46 -2.17 -18.95 -12.11
N GLU A 47 -2.95 -18.45 -13.06
CA GLU A 47 -2.57 -18.37 -14.46
C GLU A 47 -1.45 -17.34 -14.63
N LYS A 48 -0.21 -17.82 -14.67
CA LYS A 48 1.00 -16.99 -14.80
C LYS A 48 1.52 -17.05 -16.23
N GLN A 49 2.05 -15.93 -16.72
CA GLN A 49 2.73 -15.91 -18.01
C GLN A 49 4.15 -16.46 -17.89
N LYS A 50 4.70 -16.89 -19.02
CA LYS A 50 6.02 -17.52 -19.06
C LYS A 50 7.08 -16.54 -18.54
N GLY A 51 7.76 -16.93 -17.47
CA GLY A 51 8.84 -16.15 -16.87
C GLY A 51 8.42 -15.37 -15.62
N ASP A 52 7.12 -15.29 -15.34
CA ASP A 52 6.62 -14.68 -14.12
C ASP A 52 7.07 -15.44 -12.89
N LYS A 53 7.31 -14.70 -11.80
CA LYS A 53 7.67 -15.23 -10.50
C LYS A 53 6.78 -14.63 -9.43
N HIS A 54 6.36 -15.47 -8.50
CA HIS A 54 5.55 -15.06 -7.37
C HIS A 54 6.10 -15.66 -6.10
N PHE A 55 6.50 -14.80 -5.17
CA PHE A 55 7.03 -15.16 -3.86
C PHE A 55 6.09 -14.68 -2.76
N GLN A 56 5.84 -15.51 -1.75
CA GLN A 56 4.94 -15.21 -0.64
C GLN A 56 5.73 -15.24 0.68
N TYR A 57 5.45 -14.28 1.57
CA TYR A 57 6.10 -14.19 2.87
C TYR A 57 5.09 -13.94 3.98
N ASN A 58 5.20 -14.71 5.07
CA ASN A 58 4.37 -14.52 6.27
C ASN A 58 4.99 -13.47 7.20
N ILE A 59 4.96 -12.21 6.78
CA ILE A 59 5.59 -11.07 7.47
C ILE A 59 4.81 -9.78 7.19
N ALA A 60 4.79 -8.85 8.15
CA ALA A 60 4.27 -7.50 7.95
C ALA A 60 5.41 -6.50 7.74
N ILE A 61 5.14 -5.46 6.94
CA ILE A 61 6.01 -4.28 6.90
C ILE A 61 5.54 -3.28 7.96
N SER A 62 6.49 -2.65 8.63
CA SER A 62 6.25 -1.65 9.68
C SER A 62 7.40 -0.63 9.73
N ASN A 63 7.34 0.30 10.68
CA ASN A 63 8.40 1.27 10.95
C ASN A 63 9.51 0.75 11.88
N HIS A 64 9.48 -0.54 12.24
CA HIS A 64 10.45 -1.19 13.09
C HIS A 64 10.54 -2.70 12.81
N ASN A 65 11.61 -3.32 13.30
CA ASN A 65 11.80 -4.76 13.24
C ASN A 65 11.39 -5.41 14.57
N GLY A 66 10.88 -6.65 14.51
CA GLY A 66 10.60 -7.46 15.69
C GLY A 66 9.31 -8.26 15.57
N LYS A 67 8.51 -8.25 16.63
CA LYS A 67 7.19 -8.87 16.68
C LYS A 67 6.14 -7.84 17.03
N ALA A 68 4.99 -7.91 16.36
CA ALA A 68 3.82 -7.12 16.69
C ALA A 68 2.62 -8.05 16.95
N PRO A 69 1.71 -7.68 17.86
CA PRO A 69 0.48 -8.42 18.04
C PRO A 69 -0.40 -8.31 16.78
N ILE A 70 -1.11 -9.39 16.46
CA ILE A 70 -2.18 -9.38 15.46
C ILE A 70 -3.52 -9.60 16.18
N TYR A 71 -4.52 -8.81 15.80
CA TYR A 71 -5.86 -8.84 16.35
C TYR A 71 -6.88 -9.18 15.26
N SER A 72 -7.88 -9.98 15.60
CA SER A 72 -9.00 -10.30 14.72
C SER A 72 -10.28 -10.45 15.54
N VAL A 73 -11.44 -10.41 14.88
CA VAL A 73 -12.71 -10.80 15.50
C VAL A 73 -12.65 -12.30 15.87
N LYS A 74 -13.08 -12.63 17.09
CA LYS A 74 -13.09 -14.00 17.61
C LYS A 74 -13.86 -14.92 16.64
N ASP A 75 -13.27 -16.08 16.33
CA ASP A 75 -13.82 -17.12 15.45
C ASP A 75 -13.90 -16.78 13.94
N THR A 76 -13.35 -15.64 13.52
CA THR A 76 -13.22 -15.28 12.10
C THR A 76 -11.78 -14.86 11.80
N LEU A 77 -11.01 -15.72 11.15
CA LEU A 77 -9.75 -15.36 10.50
C LEU A 77 -10.10 -14.76 9.13
N THR A 78 -10.71 -13.59 9.14
CA THR A 78 -11.28 -12.92 7.96
C THR A 78 -10.44 -11.71 7.54
N GLU A 79 -10.87 -11.09 6.43
CA GLU A 79 -10.24 -9.97 5.73
C GLU A 79 -10.00 -8.70 6.57
N GLY A 80 -10.45 -8.62 7.83
CA GLY A 80 -10.30 -7.45 8.71
C GLY A 80 -9.29 -7.61 9.85
N ALA A 81 -8.40 -8.61 9.81
CA ALA A 81 -7.35 -8.77 10.81
C ALA A 81 -6.31 -7.65 10.72
N SER A 82 -5.89 -7.10 11.86
CA SER A 82 -5.05 -5.91 11.91
C SER A 82 -3.99 -5.97 13.03
N LEU A 83 -2.93 -5.17 12.91
CA LEU A 83 -1.90 -5.04 13.96
C LEU A 83 -2.40 -4.27 15.20
N GLY A 84 -3.61 -3.72 15.15
CA GLY A 84 -4.23 -2.99 16.24
C GLY A 84 -5.66 -3.46 16.53
N LYS A 85 -6.17 -3.10 17.72
CA LYS A 85 -7.57 -3.36 18.07
C LYS A 85 -8.47 -2.35 17.39
N GLU A 86 -9.47 -2.82 16.66
CA GLU A 86 -10.59 -1.96 16.26
C GLU A 86 -11.57 -1.81 17.44
N PRO A 87 -11.83 -0.59 17.95
CA PRO A 87 -12.62 -0.41 19.16
C PRO A 87 -14.13 -0.69 18.98
N LYS A 88 -14.61 -0.76 17.73
CA LYS A 88 -16.02 -1.02 17.42
C LYS A 88 -16.38 -2.51 17.38
N PHE A 89 -15.38 -3.40 17.36
CA PHE A 89 -15.58 -4.84 17.29
C PHE A 89 -14.87 -5.56 18.44
N ASN A 90 -15.28 -6.79 18.74
CA ASN A 90 -14.66 -7.64 19.77
C ASN A 90 -13.35 -8.25 19.27
N PHE A 91 -12.37 -7.40 18.94
CA PHE A 91 -11.05 -7.82 18.49
C PHE A 91 -10.28 -8.45 19.65
N VAL A 92 -9.85 -9.69 19.46
CA VAL A 92 -9.00 -10.43 20.39
C VAL A 92 -7.62 -10.58 19.79
N LYS A 93 -6.58 -10.60 20.64
CA LYS A 93 -5.22 -10.93 20.17
C LYS A 93 -5.25 -12.39 19.71
N VAL A 94 -4.95 -12.65 18.45
CA VAL A 94 -4.94 -14.00 17.88
C VAL A 94 -3.52 -14.56 17.68
N GLY A 95 -2.50 -13.72 17.81
CA GLY A 95 -1.11 -14.14 17.74
C GLY A 95 -0.11 -12.98 17.79
N ASP A 96 1.15 -13.30 17.51
CA ASP A 96 2.20 -12.33 17.22
C ASP A 96 2.77 -12.65 15.84
N VAL A 97 3.03 -11.61 15.04
CA VAL A 97 3.58 -11.72 13.68
C VAL A 97 4.93 -11.05 13.62
N LEU A 98 5.79 -11.51 12.71
CA LEU A 98 7.04 -10.82 12.42
C LEU A 98 6.75 -9.51 11.69
N VAL A 99 7.44 -8.46 12.11
CA VAL A 99 7.44 -7.15 11.45
C VAL A 99 8.85 -6.76 11.08
N THR A 100 9.00 -6.11 9.92
CA THR A 100 10.29 -5.60 9.42
C THR A 100 10.11 -4.28 8.67
N THR A 101 11.17 -3.51 8.51
CA THR A 101 11.16 -2.36 7.60
C THR A 101 11.32 -2.82 6.15
N LEU A 102 10.81 -2.04 5.19
CA LEU A 102 10.94 -2.39 3.77
C LEU A 102 12.41 -2.45 3.29
N PRO A 103 13.30 -1.52 3.68
CA PRO A 103 14.72 -1.64 3.36
C PRO A 103 15.36 -2.93 3.87
N ASP A 104 15.05 -3.34 5.11
CA ASP A 104 15.60 -4.56 5.69
C ASP A 104 15.08 -5.82 5.00
N PHE A 105 13.77 -5.88 4.71
CA PHE A 105 13.18 -6.94 3.90
C PHE A 105 13.89 -7.07 2.54
N ILE A 106 14.09 -5.95 1.85
CA ILE A 106 14.76 -5.94 0.53
C ILE A 106 16.20 -6.45 0.62
N ASN A 107 16.91 -6.09 1.69
CA ASN A 107 18.28 -6.54 1.91
C ASN A 107 18.32 -8.06 2.23
N GLU A 108 17.46 -8.52 3.14
CA GLU A 108 17.35 -9.92 3.55
C GLU A 108 17.05 -10.85 2.36
N TYR A 109 16.10 -10.47 1.52
CA TYR A 109 15.67 -11.26 0.35
C TYR A 109 16.40 -10.88 -0.94
N HIS A 110 17.47 -10.08 -0.84
CA HIS A 110 18.37 -9.74 -1.94
C HIS A 110 17.64 -9.17 -3.18
N ILE A 111 16.66 -8.30 -2.97
CA ILE A 111 15.87 -7.68 -4.04
C ILE A 111 16.70 -6.55 -4.67
N LYS A 112 17.35 -6.85 -5.80
CA LYS A 112 18.40 -6.01 -6.40
C LYS A 112 17.89 -4.79 -7.18
N THR A 113 16.75 -4.90 -7.85
CA THR A 113 16.21 -3.82 -8.69
C THR A 113 15.31 -2.89 -7.88
N PRO A 114 15.20 -1.61 -8.27
CA PRO A 114 14.12 -0.75 -7.77
C PRO A 114 12.77 -1.43 -7.92
N VAL A 115 11.89 -1.22 -6.95
CA VAL A 115 10.55 -1.81 -6.96
C VAL A 115 9.65 -0.94 -7.83
N SER A 116 9.24 -1.46 -8.99
CA SER A 116 8.46 -0.68 -9.97
C SER A 116 7.12 -0.18 -9.44
N PHE A 117 6.52 -0.92 -8.51
CA PHE A 117 5.22 -0.60 -7.91
C PHE A 117 5.07 -1.32 -6.56
N ILE A 118 4.53 -0.60 -5.57
CA ILE A 118 4.15 -1.16 -4.26
C ILE A 118 2.65 -0.90 -4.03
N LYS A 119 1.90 -1.95 -3.67
CA LYS A 119 0.54 -1.80 -3.12
C LYS A 119 0.61 -1.89 -1.59
N ILE A 120 0.01 -0.94 -0.90
CA ILE A 120 -0.05 -0.87 0.56
C ILE A 120 -1.52 -0.89 0.95
N ASP A 121 -1.95 -1.99 1.55
CA ASP A 121 -3.32 -2.18 1.98
C ASP A 121 -3.25 -2.99 3.28
N VAL A 122 -3.03 -2.29 4.39
CA VAL A 122 -2.60 -2.91 5.65
C VAL A 122 -3.53 -2.53 6.80
N GLU A 123 -4.80 -2.33 6.45
CA GLU A 123 -5.87 -2.17 7.42
C GLU A 123 -5.58 -1.03 8.40
N GLY A 124 -5.17 0.15 7.92
CA GLY A 124 -4.96 1.36 8.74
C GLY A 124 -3.54 1.59 9.25
N PHE A 125 -2.60 0.71 8.90
CA PHE A 125 -1.17 0.82 9.25
C PHE A 125 -0.31 1.40 8.11
N GLU A 126 -0.93 2.03 7.11
CA GLU A 126 -0.23 2.62 5.97
C GLU A 126 0.82 3.65 6.40
N PRO A 127 0.57 4.52 7.41
CA PRO A 127 1.58 5.44 7.91
C PRO A 127 2.81 4.75 8.49
N GLU A 128 2.65 3.68 9.27
CA GLU A 128 3.78 2.88 9.80
C GLU A 128 4.60 2.27 8.67
N VAL A 129 3.93 1.68 7.67
CA VAL A 129 4.61 1.14 6.49
C VAL A 129 5.42 2.23 5.80
N ILE A 130 4.80 3.37 5.46
CA ILE A 130 5.43 4.43 4.69
C ILE A 130 6.57 5.10 5.46
N MET A 131 6.46 5.23 6.78
CA MET A 131 7.59 5.66 7.63
C MET A 131 8.71 4.63 7.61
N GLY A 132 8.38 3.34 7.67
CA GLY A 132 9.32 2.22 7.56
C GLY A 132 10.00 2.10 6.20
N MET A 133 9.42 2.66 5.14
CA MET A 133 10.08 2.76 3.83
C MET A 133 11.29 3.71 3.86
N ASN A 134 11.39 4.60 4.86
CA ASN A 134 12.49 5.55 5.03
C ASN A 134 12.84 6.29 3.71
N LEU A 135 11.83 6.98 3.16
CA LEU A 135 11.90 7.61 1.83
C LEU A 135 13.02 8.65 1.71
N LYS A 136 13.44 9.26 2.83
CA LYS A 136 14.54 10.23 2.85
C LYS A 136 15.82 9.69 2.22
N THR A 137 16.11 8.40 2.41
CA THR A 137 17.29 7.73 1.85
C THR A 137 16.96 6.69 0.78
N ASN A 138 15.70 6.26 0.66
CA ASN A 138 15.30 5.14 -0.21
C ASN A 138 14.33 5.50 -1.33
N LYS A 139 13.94 6.78 -1.51
CA LYS A 139 12.92 7.17 -2.50
C LYS A 139 13.16 6.62 -3.92
N ASP A 140 14.41 6.58 -4.39
CA ASP A 140 14.73 6.07 -5.73
C ASP A 140 14.55 4.54 -5.85
N ARG A 141 14.49 3.81 -4.73
CA ARG A 141 14.11 2.39 -4.71
C ARG A 141 12.60 2.19 -4.79
N PHE A 142 11.81 3.20 -4.39
CA PHE A 142 10.35 3.17 -4.28
C PHE A 142 9.68 4.30 -5.08
N PRO A 143 9.88 4.34 -6.41
CA PRO A 143 9.41 5.46 -7.23
C PRO A 143 7.89 5.58 -7.33
N LEU A 144 7.15 4.49 -7.10
CA LEU A 144 5.70 4.46 -7.20
C LEU A 144 5.09 3.51 -6.18
N PHE A 145 4.12 4.00 -5.41
CA PHE A 145 3.33 3.18 -4.52
C PHE A 145 1.89 3.68 -4.40
N CYS A 146 0.97 2.77 -4.11
CA CYS A 146 -0.43 3.04 -3.83
C CYS A 146 -0.73 2.67 -2.39
N PHE A 147 -1.49 3.50 -1.68
CA PHE A 147 -1.94 3.22 -0.32
C PHE A 147 -3.42 3.55 -0.13
N GLU A 148 -4.08 2.80 0.73
CA GLU A 148 -5.47 3.08 1.12
C GLU A 148 -5.52 4.12 2.25
N THR A 149 -6.51 5.01 2.16
CA THR A 149 -6.91 5.86 3.28
C THR A 149 -8.39 5.70 3.53
N GLY A 150 -8.82 5.73 4.78
CA GLY A 150 -10.25 5.63 5.11
C GLY A 150 -10.50 5.57 6.61
N GLY A 151 -11.63 5.00 7.01
CA GLY A 151 -12.06 4.93 8.41
C GLY A 151 -11.06 4.24 9.34
N THR A 152 -10.24 3.32 8.82
CA THR A 152 -9.21 2.58 9.56
C THR A 152 -8.09 3.48 10.11
N TRP A 153 -7.84 4.63 9.48
CA TRP A 153 -6.90 5.64 9.99
C TRP A 153 -7.43 6.37 11.24
N ARG A 154 -8.75 6.31 11.46
CA ARG A 154 -9.45 7.06 12.51
C ARG A 154 -9.97 6.19 13.64
N ASP A 155 -10.17 4.90 13.40
CA ASP A 155 -10.77 4.02 14.40
C ASP A 155 -9.84 3.76 15.61
N GLY A 156 -8.53 3.88 15.46
CA GLY A 156 -7.58 3.77 16.57
C GLY A 156 -6.83 2.49 16.74
N ARG A 157 -6.90 1.59 15.76
CA ARG A 157 -5.98 0.46 15.67
C ARG A 157 -4.52 0.91 15.58
N SER A 158 -4.24 1.98 14.83
CA SER A 158 -2.92 2.61 14.73
C SER A 158 -2.88 3.93 15.50
N VAL A 159 -1.85 4.08 16.36
CA VAL A 159 -1.58 5.35 17.05
C VAL A 159 -1.00 6.36 16.08
N LEU A 160 -0.15 5.93 15.15
CA LEU A 160 0.50 6.82 14.20
C LEU A 160 -0.48 7.34 13.15
N ALA A 161 -1.35 6.50 12.60
CA ALA A 161 -2.33 6.94 11.61
C ALA A 161 -3.28 8.03 12.14
N LYS A 162 -3.61 7.94 13.44
CA LYS A 162 -4.41 8.97 14.11
C LYS A 162 -3.75 10.34 14.17
N THR A 163 -2.42 10.43 14.11
CA THR A 163 -1.72 11.73 14.16
C THR A 163 -1.69 12.44 12.80
N PHE A 164 -1.99 11.72 11.72
CA PHE A 164 -2.03 12.28 10.37
C PHE A 164 -3.42 12.73 9.97
N THR A 165 -3.52 13.85 9.27
CA THR A 165 -4.60 14.09 8.33
C THR A 165 -4.13 13.71 6.94
N LEU A 166 -5.05 13.55 5.98
CA LEU A 166 -4.63 13.28 4.62
C LEU A 166 -3.77 14.44 4.13
N LYS A 167 -4.18 15.67 4.46
CA LYS A 167 -3.42 16.90 4.17
C LYS A 167 -1.99 16.84 4.66
N SER A 168 -1.79 16.53 5.94
CA SER A 168 -0.44 16.51 6.51
C SER A 168 0.39 15.34 5.96
N PHE A 169 -0.26 14.22 5.64
CA PHE A 169 0.42 13.06 5.09
C PHE A 169 0.89 13.27 3.64
N VAL A 170 0.04 13.82 2.77
CA VAL A 170 0.45 14.15 1.39
C VAL A 170 1.42 15.33 1.35
N ALA A 171 1.35 16.27 2.29
CA ALA A 171 2.35 17.34 2.43
C ALA A 171 3.72 16.78 2.86
N MET A 172 3.75 15.75 3.71
CA MET A 172 4.99 15.04 4.02
C MET A 172 5.56 14.36 2.78
N LEU A 173 4.74 13.65 2.00
CA LEU A 173 5.16 13.02 0.75
C LEU A 173 5.67 14.04 -0.28
N ASP A 174 4.99 15.18 -0.39
CA ASP A 174 5.37 16.33 -1.20
C ASP A 174 6.79 16.82 -0.88
N GLY A 175 7.10 16.94 0.43
CA GLY A 175 8.42 17.28 0.94
C GLY A 175 9.50 16.22 0.65
N GLN A 176 9.10 14.95 0.45
CA GLN A 176 10.00 13.87 0.04
C GLN A 176 10.20 13.79 -1.50
N GLY A 177 9.48 14.62 -2.26
CA GLY A 177 9.58 14.70 -3.72
C GLY A 177 8.52 13.87 -4.47
N TYR A 178 7.47 13.44 -3.80
CA TYR A 178 6.36 12.70 -4.40
C TYR A 178 5.21 13.62 -4.76
N ASP A 179 4.56 13.34 -5.88
CA ASP A 179 3.22 13.84 -6.17
C ASP A 179 2.19 12.79 -5.75
N SER A 180 1.07 13.24 -5.19
CA SER A 180 0.01 12.37 -4.68
C SER A 180 -1.28 12.58 -5.48
N PHE A 181 -1.97 11.49 -5.78
CA PHE A 181 -3.18 11.52 -6.60
C PHE A 181 -4.27 10.60 -6.05
N PHE A 182 -5.52 11.06 -6.09
CA PHE A 182 -6.65 10.12 -6.08
C PHE A 182 -6.71 9.36 -7.39
N ILE A 183 -6.97 8.06 -7.30
CA ILE A 183 -7.20 7.20 -8.46
C ILE A 183 -8.69 7.27 -8.84
N GLY A 184 -9.00 8.04 -9.90
CA GLY A 184 -10.31 8.06 -10.54
C GLY A 184 -10.26 7.42 -11.93
N TYR A 185 -11.41 7.02 -12.45
CA TYR A 185 -11.54 6.66 -13.86
C TYR A 185 -12.18 7.82 -14.63
N PRO A 186 -11.58 8.33 -15.73
CA PRO A 186 -10.32 7.91 -16.37
C PRO A 186 -9.07 8.72 -15.95
N TYR A 187 -9.14 9.49 -14.86
CA TYR A 187 -8.12 10.48 -14.49
C TYR A 187 -7.53 10.29 -13.09
N LEU A 188 -6.24 10.63 -12.95
CA LEU A 188 -5.63 10.88 -11.65
C LEU A 188 -5.86 12.34 -11.25
N LEU A 189 -6.45 12.56 -10.07
CA LEU A 189 -6.68 13.89 -9.53
C LEU A 189 -5.52 14.24 -8.56
N PRO A 190 -4.68 15.26 -8.84
CA PRO A 190 -3.63 15.65 -7.91
C PRO A 190 -4.22 16.17 -6.60
N ILE A 191 -3.61 15.78 -5.48
CA ILE A 191 -4.10 16.11 -4.12
C ILE A 191 -2.98 16.63 -3.20
N ASN A 192 -1.90 17.20 -3.72
CA ASN A 192 -0.84 17.80 -2.90
C ASN A 192 -0.47 19.21 -3.40
N GLY A 193 0.19 19.99 -2.55
CA GLY A 193 0.62 21.35 -2.87
C GLY A 193 -0.54 22.26 -3.26
N GLY A 194 -0.40 22.98 -4.37
CA GLY A 194 -1.42 23.92 -4.86
C GLY A 194 -2.72 23.28 -5.38
N TYR A 195 -2.80 21.96 -5.45
CA TYR A 195 -4.01 21.23 -5.85
C TYR A 195 -4.85 20.78 -4.66
N TRP A 196 -4.40 21.02 -3.43
CA TRP A 196 -5.11 20.60 -2.23
C TRP A 196 -6.47 21.30 -2.10
N ASP A 197 -7.50 20.53 -1.77
CA ASP A 197 -8.82 20.99 -1.36
C ASP A 197 -9.15 20.36 0.00
N ASP A 198 -9.66 21.14 0.96
CA ASP A 198 -9.96 20.64 2.32
C ASP A 198 -11.07 19.57 2.32
N SER A 199 -11.89 19.48 1.27
CA SER A 199 -12.86 18.39 1.08
C SER A 199 -12.22 17.02 0.86
N PHE A 200 -10.94 16.96 0.50
CA PHE A 200 -10.21 15.69 0.36
C PHE A 200 -9.91 15.03 1.70
N ASP A 201 -9.91 15.78 2.81
CA ASP A 201 -9.59 15.28 4.14
C ASP A 201 -10.73 14.46 4.79
N ASP A 202 -11.71 14.05 3.98
CA ASP A 202 -12.85 13.25 4.42
C ASP A 202 -12.52 11.75 4.45
N PHE A 203 -12.23 11.23 5.65
CA PHE A 203 -11.97 9.81 5.91
C PHE A 203 -13.23 8.94 5.98
N THR A 204 -14.42 9.49 5.74
CA THR A 204 -15.66 8.69 5.73
C THR A 204 -15.72 7.72 4.55
N ARG A 205 -14.89 7.93 3.52
CA ARG A 205 -14.80 7.05 2.35
C ARG A 205 -13.40 6.49 2.21
N ALA A 206 -13.31 5.18 1.98
CA ALA A 206 -12.07 4.56 1.57
C ALA A 206 -11.68 5.10 0.19
N SER A 207 -10.41 5.50 0.04
CA SER A 207 -9.84 6.00 -1.21
C SER A 207 -8.44 5.44 -1.41
N ASN A 208 -8.12 5.11 -2.66
CA ASN A 208 -6.79 4.70 -3.06
C ASN A 208 -6.00 5.92 -3.54
N ILE A 209 -4.81 6.09 -2.97
CA ILE A 209 -3.92 7.20 -3.26
C ILE A 209 -2.66 6.68 -3.91
N LEU A 210 -2.35 7.19 -5.10
CA LEU A 210 -1.11 6.94 -5.79
C LEU A 210 -0.08 8.00 -5.41
N ALA A 211 1.08 7.60 -4.92
CA ALA A 211 2.23 8.46 -4.69
C ALA A 211 3.36 8.13 -5.68
N ALA A 212 3.84 9.15 -6.40
CA ALA A 212 4.84 8.97 -7.43
C ALA A 212 5.98 9.97 -7.35
N LEU A 213 7.21 9.49 -7.43
CA LEU A 213 8.42 10.30 -7.33
C LEU A 213 8.61 11.15 -8.60
N ARG A 214 8.70 12.48 -8.43
CA ARG A 214 8.69 13.48 -9.54
C ARG A 214 9.69 13.23 -10.66
N HIS A 215 10.90 12.80 -10.32
CA HIS A 215 11.98 12.60 -11.29
C HIS A 215 12.12 11.15 -11.78
N SER A 216 11.23 10.24 -11.36
CA SER A 216 11.28 8.86 -11.82
C SER A 216 10.83 8.74 -13.29
N ASN A 217 11.71 8.18 -14.11
CA ASN A 217 11.66 8.32 -15.58
C ASN A 217 10.58 7.49 -16.33
N PRO A 218 9.94 6.41 -15.81
CA PRO A 218 8.88 5.75 -16.57
C PRO A 218 7.55 6.51 -16.55
N TRP A 219 7.35 7.40 -15.57
CA TRP A 219 6.04 8.02 -15.34
C TRP A 219 5.94 9.45 -15.81
N LYS A 220 7.05 10.08 -16.21
CA LYS A 220 7.07 11.49 -16.67
C LYS A 220 6.11 11.72 -17.84
N SER A 221 5.98 10.76 -18.76
CA SER A 221 5.03 10.81 -19.88
C SER A 221 3.58 10.58 -19.45
N LEU A 222 3.33 9.68 -18.49
CA LEU A 222 2.00 9.47 -17.91
C LEU A 222 1.54 10.71 -17.11
N PHE A 223 2.42 11.26 -16.28
CA PHE A 223 2.17 12.45 -15.47
C PHE A 223 2.03 13.73 -16.29
N MET A 224 2.76 13.90 -17.39
CA MET A 224 2.54 15.05 -18.28
C MET A 224 1.19 14.99 -18.99
N LYS A 225 0.64 13.80 -19.27
CA LYS A 225 -0.75 13.67 -19.76
C LYS A 225 -1.78 13.99 -18.67
N LEU A 226 -1.49 13.66 -17.41
CA LEU A 226 -2.41 13.85 -16.28
C LEU A 226 -2.40 15.27 -15.70
N ARG A 227 -1.25 15.95 -15.67
CA ARG A 227 -1.12 17.35 -15.20
C ARG A 227 -1.76 18.39 -16.12
N ASN A 228 -2.07 18.03 -17.37
CA ASN A 228 -2.67 18.94 -18.35
C ASN A 228 -4.21 18.97 -18.31
N VAL A 229 -4.85 18.28 -17.35
CA VAL A 229 -6.29 18.45 -17.09
C VAL A 229 -6.46 19.72 -16.26
N SER A 230 -6.75 20.84 -16.93
CA SER A 230 -6.95 22.13 -16.27
C SER A 230 -8.13 22.07 -15.29
N LEU A 231 -8.00 22.71 -14.14
CA LEU A 231 -9.05 22.91 -13.12
C LEU A 231 -10.38 23.48 -13.68
N ASN A 232 -10.40 23.98 -14.92
CA ASN A 232 -11.60 24.49 -15.59
C ASN A 232 -12.61 23.39 -15.98
N SER A 233 -12.25 22.11 -15.97
CA SER A 233 -13.18 21.00 -16.28
C SER A 233 -13.82 20.34 -15.05
N CYS A 234 -13.39 20.67 -13.83
CA CYS A 234 -13.99 20.16 -12.59
C CYS A 234 -14.94 21.21 -12.00
N ARG A 235 -16.03 21.51 -12.70
CA ARG A 235 -17.22 22.08 -12.06
C ARG A 235 -18.16 20.92 -11.77
N TRP A 236 -18.23 20.53 -10.50
CA TRP A 236 -19.15 19.52 -10.00
C TRP A 236 -20.60 20.01 -10.23
N GLN A 237 -21.39 19.23 -10.98
CA GLN A 237 -22.86 19.23 -10.93
C GLN A 237 -23.29 18.09 -9.99
#